data_AF-K2CN23-F1
#
_entry.id   AF-K2CN23-F1
#
_cell.length_a   1.000
_cell.length_b   1.000
_cell.length_c   1.000
_cell.angle_alpha   90.00
_cell.angle_beta   90.00
_cell.angle_gamma   90.00
#
_symmetry.space_group_name_H-M   'P 1'
#
loop_
_entity.id
_entity.type
_entity.pdbx_description
1 polymer ?
#
loop_
_entity_poly.entity_id
_entity_poly.type
_entity_poly.pdbx_seq_one_letter_code
_entity_poly.pdbx_strand_id
1 'polypeptide(L)'
;MHIGSNAFSNRLDHEPERKRRLLAHKSEIIKWGYKVRTSGMTIVPLQVYFKDGKVKIEIALVKGKAKYDKREALQKKDAKRDVERELGGKY
;
A
#
# COMPACT_ATOMS: atom_id res chain seq x y z
N MET A 1 -4.20 6.65 2.85
CA MET A 1 -2.83 6.52 3.39
C MET A 1 -2.84 7.26 4.71
N HIS A 2 -2.66 6.54 5.80
CA HIS A 2 -2.56 7.13 7.14
C HIS A 2 -1.17 7.73 7.31
N ILE A 3 -1.11 9.00 7.71
CA ILE A 3 0.12 9.64 8.17
C ILE A 3 -0.14 10.05 9.61
N GLY A 4 0.71 9.56 10.52
CA GLY A 4 0.51 9.76 11.95
C GLY A 4 0.53 11.25 12.33
N SER A 5 -0.30 11.58 13.32
CA SER A 5 -0.28 12.87 13.99
C SER A 5 1.07 13.10 14.67
N ASN A 6 1.59 14.32 14.59
CA ASN A 6 2.84 14.68 15.27
C ASN A 6 2.52 15.27 16.65
N ALA A 7 2.92 14.57 17.72
CA ALA A 7 2.70 14.98 19.11
C ALA A 7 3.30 16.35 19.46
N PHE A 8 4.32 16.81 18.72
CA PHE A 8 4.95 18.12 18.92
C PHE A 8 4.30 19.25 18.10
N SER A 9 3.25 18.95 17.31
CA SER A 9 2.50 19.96 16.55
C SER A 9 1.38 20.54 17.41
N ASN A 10 1.50 21.81 17.82
CA ASN A 10 0.62 22.41 18.82
C ASN A 10 -0.77 22.83 18.26
N ARG A 11 -0.88 23.22 16.97
CA ARG A 11 -2.13 23.79 16.40
C ARG A 11 -2.43 23.51 14.93
N LEU A 12 -1.44 23.07 14.14
CA LEU A 12 -1.57 22.90 12.68
C LEU A 12 -1.23 21.47 12.27
N ASP A 13 -1.82 20.50 12.97
CA ASP A 13 -1.68 19.12 12.52
C ASP A 13 -2.60 18.84 11.34
N HIS A 14 -2.20 17.84 10.57
CA HIS A 14 -2.91 17.41 9.38
C HIS A 14 -3.86 16.28 9.73
N GLU A 15 -4.99 16.21 9.02
CA GLU A 15 -5.88 15.05 9.13
C GLU A 15 -5.14 13.79 8.64
N PRO A 16 -5.01 12.73 9.48
CA PRO A 16 -4.19 11.56 9.16
C PRO A 16 -4.61 10.84 7.88
N GLU A 17 -5.92 10.74 7.64
CA GLU A 17 -6.51 10.03 6.50
C GLU A 17 -6.85 10.93 5.30
N ARG A 18 -6.44 12.19 5.34
CA ARG A 18 -6.67 13.16 4.27
C ARG A 18 -6.33 12.58 2.88
N LYS A 19 -7.26 12.76 1.95
CA LYS A 19 -7.04 12.50 0.51
C LYS A 19 -6.02 13.49 -0.04
N ARG A 20 -4.85 12.98 -0.46
CA ARG A 20 -3.77 13.76 -1.06
C ARG A 20 -3.80 13.58 -2.57
N ARG A 21 -3.81 14.68 -3.33
CA ARG A 21 -3.76 14.65 -4.79
C ARG A 21 -2.35 14.27 -5.23
N LEU A 22 -2.23 13.26 -6.08
CA LEU A 22 -0.96 12.87 -6.70
C LEU A 22 -0.74 13.67 -7.97
N LEU A 23 0.52 14.04 -8.21
CA LEU A 23 0.96 14.71 -9.43
C LEU A 23 1.62 13.67 -10.34
N ALA A 24 1.14 13.58 -11.58
CA ALA A 24 1.66 12.69 -12.62
C ALA A 24 1.49 13.36 -13.98
N HIS A 25 2.17 12.85 -15.02
CA HIS A 25 1.98 13.40 -16.36
C HIS A 25 0.59 13.06 -16.91
N LYS A 26 0.03 13.97 -17.71
CA LYS A 26 -1.33 13.82 -18.28
C LYS A 26 -1.50 12.49 -19.03
N SER A 27 -0.50 12.09 -19.82
CA SER A 27 -0.49 10.84 -20.58
C SER A 27 -0.54 9.60 -19.67
N GLU A 28 0.17 9.63 -18.53
CA GLU A 28 0.19 8.55 -17.54
C GLU A 28 -1.17 8.41 -16.84
N ILE A 29 -1.76 9.54 -16.44
CA ILE A 29 -3.08 9.59 -15.80
C ILE A 29 -4.12 8.94 -16.72
N ILE A 30 -4.12 9.31 -18.00
CA ILE A 30 -5.05 8.74 -18.98
C ILE A 30 -4.80 7.24 -19.15
N LYS A 31 -3.54 6.83 -19.37
CA LYS A 31 -3.16 5.42 -19.57
C LYS A 31 -3.57 4.54 -18.40
N TRP A 32 -3.32 4.98 -17.17
CA TRP A 32 -3.68 4.22 -15.97
C TRP A 32 -5.18 4.28 -15.69
N GLY A 33 -5.82 5.43 -15.91
CA GLY A 33 -7.27 5.58 -15.79
C GLY A 33 -8.04 4.60 -16.67
N TYR A 34 -7.59 4.40 -17.92
CA TYR A 34 -8.18 3.38 -18.80
C TYR A 34 -8.00 1.97 -18.24
N LYS A 35 -6.79 1.60 -17.82
CA LYS A 35 -6.52 0.24 -17.28
C LYS A 35 -7.34 -0.07 -16.04
N VAL A 36 -7.47 0.88 -15.11
CA VAL A 36 -8.31 0.71 -13.90
C VAL A 36 -9.77 0.46 -14.29
N ARG A 37 -10.31 1.22 -15.25
CA ARG A 37 -11.71 1.12 -15.67
C ARG A 37 -12.04 -0.16 -16.47
N THR A 38 -11.15 -0.58 -17.37
CA THR A 38 -11.44 -1.73 -18.28
C THR A 38 -11.04 -3.07 -17.68
N SER A 39 -9.87 -3.15 -17.05
CA SER A 39 -9.30 -4.44 -16.63
C SER A 39 -9.50 -4.78 -15.15
N GLY A 40 -10.23 -3.94 -14.41
CA GLY A 40 -10.49 -4.13 -12.97
C GLY A 40 -9.21 -4.13 -12.13
N MET A 41 -8.17 -3.45 -12.61
CA MET A 41 -6.89 -3.31 -11.89
C MET A 41 -7.00 -2.21 -10.84
N THR A 42 -6.28 -2.38 -9.74
CA THR A 42 -6.23 -1.42 -8.64
C THR A 42 -4.85 -0.75 -8.61
N ILE A 43 -4.81 0.54 -8.30
CA ILE A 43 -3.56 1.27 -8.05
C ILE A 43 -3.21 1.13 -6.58
N VAL A 44 -2.00 0.67 -6.28
CA VAL A 44 -1.49 0.53 -4.91
C VAL A 44 -0.16 1.25 -4.74
N PRO A 45 0.10 1.89 -3.58
CA PRO A 45 1.41 2.43 -3.27
C PRO A 45 2.39 1.29 -2.95
N LEU A 46 3.61 1.39 -3.45
CA LEU A 46 4.70 0.47 -3.13
C LEU A 46 5.64 1.07 -2.10
N GLN A 47 6.18 2.25 -2.39
CA GLN A 47 7.11 2.94 -1.51
C GLN A 47 6.92 4.45 -1.56
N VAL A 48 7.32 5.08 -0.46
CA VAL A 48 7.34 6.53 -0.31
C VAL A 48 8.80 6.92 -0.07
N TYR A 49 9.33 7.82 -0.89
CA TYR A 49 10.73 8.18 -0.85
C TYR A 49 10.93 9.69 -1.01
N PHE A 50 12.02 10.19 -0.45
CA PHE A 50 12.41 11.59 -0.61
C PHE A 50 13.32 11.73 -1.82
N LYS A 51 13.05 12.73 -2.66
CA LYS A 51 13.89 13.11 -3.79
C LYS A 51 13.80 14.61 -4.00
N ASP A 52 14.95 15.29 -4.06
CA ASP A 52 15.04 16.73 -4.30
C ASP A 52 14.18 17.56 -3.32
N GLY A 53 14.19 17.19 -2.03
CA GLY A 53 13.40 17.84 -0.98
C GLY A 53 11.89 17.60 -1.07
N LYS A 54 11.42 16.74 -1.99
CA LYS A 54 10.01 16.39 -2.17
C LYS A 54 9.77 14.93 -1.82
N VAL A 55 8.57 14.64 -1.31
CA VAL A 55 8.09 13.27 -1.12
C VAL A 55 7.51 12.77 -2.44
N LYS A 56 8.05 11.68 -2.95
CA LYS A 56 7.54 10.94 -4.10
C LYS A 56 6.98 9.60 -3.64
N ILE A 57 5.99 9.13 -4.39
CA ILE A 57 5.35 7.84 -4.13
C ILE A 57 5.48 7.02 -5.39
N GLU A 58 6.03 5.82 -5.25
CA GLU A 58 5.98 4.82 -6.30
C GLU A 58 4.66 4.05 -6.20
N ILE A 59 3.98 3.90 -7.34
CA ILE A 59 2.69 3.23 -7.41
C ILE A 59 2.72 2.15 -8.49
N ALA A 60 1.96 1.09 -8.25
CA ALA A 60 1.82 -0.04 -9.16
C ALA A 60 0.35 -0.32 -9.50
N LEU A 61 0.13 -0.83 -10.70
CA LEU A 61 -1.14 -1.43 -11.10
C LEU A 61 -1.10 -2.92 -10.77
N VAL A 62 -2.04 -3.35 -9.94
CA VAL A 62 -2.11 -4.74 -9.49
C VAL A 62 -3.50 -5.32 -9.77
N LYS A 63 -3.52 -6.64 -9.98
CA LYS A 63 -4.77 -7.42 -10.01
C LYS A 63 -4.86 -8.20 -8.70
N GLY A 64 -6.01 -8.15 -8.04
CA GLY A 64 -6.22 -8.93 -6.83
C GLY A 64 -6.13 -10.44 -7.13
N LYS A 65 -5.55 -11.21 -6.19
CA LYS A 65 -5.55 -12.68 -6.27
C LYS A 65 -6.97 -13.24 -6.26
N ALA A 66 -7.19 -14.36 -6.96
CA ALA A 66 -8.47 -15.06 -6.93
C ALA A 66 -8.80 -15.54 -5.50
N LYS A 67 -10.09 -15.70 -5.20
CA LYS A 67 -10.53 -16.15 -3.85
C LYS A 67 -9.97 -17.53 -3.49
N TYR A 68 -9.79 -18.41 -4.47
CA TYR A 68 -9.18 -19.73 -4.28
C TYR A 68 -7.73 -19.61 -3.80
N ASP A 69 -6.90 -18.88 -4.53
CA ASP A 69 -5.49 -18.65 -4.18
C ASP A 69 -5.30 -17.99 -2.81
N LYS A 70 -6.27 -17.17 -2.37
CA LYS A 70 -6.25 -16.55 -1.04
C LYS A 70 -6.36 -17.58 0.08
N ARG A 71 -7.17 -18.65 -0.10
CA ARG A 71 -7.34 -19.69 0.92
C ARG A 71 -6.05 -20.48 1.12
N GLU A 72 -5.42 -20.91 0.03
CA GLU A 72 -4.15 -21.63 0.09
C GLU A 72 -3.03 -20.75 0.67
N ALA A 73 -2.98 -19.47 0.29
CA ALA A 73 -2.01 -18.53 0.84
C ALA A 73 -2.21 -18.26 2.34
N LEU A 74 -3.46 -18.19 2.82
CA LEU A 74 -3.78 -18.03 4.24
C LEU A 74 -3.34 -19.27 5.03
N GLN A 75 -3.70 -20.47 4.56
CA GLN A 75 -3.28 -21.72 5.20
C GLN A 75 -1.75 -21.83 5.31
N LYS A 76 -1.02 -21.54 4.24
CA LYS A 76 0.46 -21.54 4.26
C LYS A 76 1.02 -20.52 5.25
N LYS A 77 0.39 -19.35 5.37
CA LYS A 77 0.86 -18.27 6.24
C LYS A 77 0.60 -18.57 7.72
N ASP A 78 -0.54 -19.17 8.05
CA ASP A 78 -0.86 -19.59 9.41
C ASP A 78 0.01 -20.78 9.82
N ALA A 79 0.16 -21.79 8.97
CA ALA A 79 1.08 -22.91 9.22
C ALA A 79 2.52 -22.44 9.47
N LYS A 80 3.02 -21.48 8.68
CA LYS A 80 4.35 -20.89 8.89
C LYS A 80 4.45 -20.17 10.25
N ARG A 81 3.42 -19.41 10.63
CA ARG A 81 3.39 -18.68 11.90
C ARG A 81 3.36 -19.62 13.10
N ASP A 82 2.63 -20.74 13.00
CA ASP A 82 2.60 -21.75 14.07
C ASP A 82 3.96 -22.42 14.25
N VAL A 83 4.63 -22.80 13.15
CA VAL A 83 6.01 -23.33 13.20
C VAL A 83 6.99 -22.30 13.80
N GLU A 84 6.90 -21.03 13.40
CA GLU A 84 7.74 -19.97 13.98
C GLU A 84 7.49 -19.79 15.48
N ARG A 85 6.24 -19.94 15.95
CA ARG A 85 5.89 -19.84 17.37
C ARG A 85 6.40 -21.04 18.17
N GLU A 86 6.29 -22.26 17.64
CA GLU A 86 6.79 -23.47 18.29
C GLU A 86 8.33 -23.49 18.40
N LEU A 87 9.03 -22.97 17.39
CA LEU A 87 10.48 -22.82 17.40
C LEU A 87 10.94 -21.68 18.33
N GLY A 88 10.23 -20.55 18.35
CA GLY A 88 10.56 -19.39 19.18
C GLY A 88 10.24 -19.54 20.67
N GLY A 89 9.34 -20.46 21.03
CA GLY A 89 8.99 -20.75 22.43
C GLY A 89 9.85 -21.83 23.10
N LYS A 90 10.80 -22.44 22.37
CA LYS A 90 11.67 -23.53 22.86
C LYS A 90 13.09 -23.10 23.22
N TYR A 91 13.35 -21.79 23.32
CA TYR A 91 14.61 -21.21 23.78
C TYR A 91 14.36 -20.15 24.84
#